data_AF-A0A0W0N2K0-F1
#
_entry.id   AF-A0A0W0N2K0-F1
#
_cell.length_a   1.000
_cell.length_b   1.000
_cell.length_c   1.000
_cell.angle_alpha   90.00
_cell.angle_beta   90.00
_cell.angle_gamma   90.00
#
_symmetry.space_group_name_H-M   'P 1'
#
loop_
_entity.id
_entity.type
_entity.pdbx_description
1 polymer ?
#
loop_
_entity_poly.entity_id
_entity_poly.type
_entity_poly.pdbx_seq_one_letter_code
_entity_poly.pdbx_strand_id
1 'polypeptide(L)' 'MKPEFALAEIHPLIKWTLIRKARDADLAASDYAAMPDYPMLDKDRPVFMAYRQGLRDIPDQGSDPDAVVWPHKPEFLK' A
#
# COMPACT_ATOMS: atom_id res chain seq x y z
N MET A 1 2.07 -5.43 -1.43
CA MET A 1 3.46 -5.35 -0.93
C MET A 1 4.31 -4.55 -1.91
N LYS A 2 5.41 -3.93 -1.46
CA LYS A 2 6.33 -3.19 -2.36
C LYS A 2 6.77 -4.11 -3.51
N PRO A 3 6.59 -3.72 -4.77
CA PRO A 3 7.00 -4.55 -5.90
C PRO A 3 8.53 -4.61 -5.97
N GLU A 4 9.06 -5.79 -6.25
CA GLU A 4 10.46 -5.98 -6.59
C GLU A 4 10.64 -5.78 -8.09
N PHE A 5 11.58 -4.92 -8.46
CA PHE A 5 11.89 -4.66 -9.86
C PHE A 5 12.85 -5.74 -10.36
N ALA A 6 12.35 -6.66 -11.20
CA ALA A 6 13.11 -7.81 -11.71
C ALA A 6 14.38 -7.44 -12.50
N LEU A 7 14.46 -6.19 -12.99
CA LEU A 7 15.62 -5.62 -13.67
C LEU A 7 15.93 -4.27 -13.04
N ALA A 8 17.19 -4.02 -12.67
CA ALA A 8 17.61 -2.75 -12.09
C ALA A 8 17.36 -1.54 -13.03
N GLU A 9 17.40 -1.80 -14.34
CA GLU A 9 17.38 -0.81 -15.43
C GLU A 9 16.00 -0.67 -16.10
N ILE A 10 14.90 -0.80 -15.36
CA ILE A 10 13.57 -0.43 -15.93
C ILE A 10 13.31 1.06 -15.79
N HIS A 11 12.78 1.66 -16.87
CA HIS A 11 12.48 3.08 -16.93
C HIS A 11 11.58 3.53 -15.75
N PRO A 12 11.81 4.72 -15.14
CA PRO A 12 11.05 5.18 -13.97
C PRO A 12 9.52 5.15 -14.16
N LEU A 13 9.03 5.45 -15.38
CA LEU A 13 7.59 5.37 -15.69
C LEU A 13 7.01 3.96 -15.54
N ILE A 14 7.80 2.92 -15.87
CA ILE A 14 7.41 1.53 -15.69
C ILE A 14 7.38 1.21 -14.20
N LYS A 15 8.41 1.62 -13.44
CA LYS A 15 8.43 1.46 -11.97
C LYS A 15 7.20 2.08 -11.31
N TRP A 16 6.86 3.33 -11.66
CA TRP A 16 5.66 4.01 -11.14
C TRP A 16 4.35 3.31 -11.53
N THR A 17 4.29 2.69 -12.71
CA THR A 17 3.13 1.90 -13.12
C THR A 17 2.99 0.65 -12.26
N LEU A 18 4.09 -0.06 -11.99
CA LEU A 18 4.10 -1.23 -11.12
C LEU A 18 3.78 -0.87 -9.66
N ILE A 19 4.32 0.25 -9.15
CA ILE A 19 4.04 0.79 -7.81
C ILE A 19 2.54 1.06 -7.65
N ARG A 20 1.93 1.81 -8.59
CA ARG A 20 0.49 2.11 -8.52
C ARG A 20 -0.36 0.85 -8.57
N LYS A 21 -0.01 -0.10 -9.45
CA LYS A 21 -0.69 -1.40 -9.54
C LYS A 21 -0.61 -2.19 -8.22
N ALA A 22 0.57 -2.23 -7.59
CA ALA A 22 0.75 -2.93 -6.32
C ALA A 22 0.01 -2.25 -5.16
N ARG A 23 0.01 -0.92 -5.12
CA ARG A 23 -0.78 -0.12 -4.16
C ARG A 23 -2.27 -0.41 -4.31
N ASP A 24 -2.78 -0.39 -5.53
CA ASP A 24 -4.20 -0.63 -5.81
C ASP A 24 -4.61 -2.05 -5.41
N ALA A 25 -3.73 -3.04 -5.62
CA ALA A 25 -3.93 -4.41 -5.14
C ALA A 25 -4.00 -4.50 -3.60
N ASP A 26 -3.10 -3.81 -2.88
CA ASP A 26 -3.12 -3.80 -1.40
C ASP A 26 -4.35 -3.07 -0.84
N LEU A 27 -4.79 -1.99 -1.49
CA LEU A 27 -6.02 -1.28 -1.15
C LEU A 27 -7.25 -2.17 -1.39
N ALA A 28 -7.32 -2.84 -2.55
CA ALA A 28 -8.43 -3.76 -2.85
C ALA A 28 -8.44 -4.96 -1.89
N ALA A 29 -7.28 -5.54 -1.58
CA ALA A 29 -7.16 -6.67 -0.66
C ALA A 29 -7.56 -6.32 0.77
N SER A 30 -7.53 -5.05 1.16
CA SER A 30 -7.91 -4.59 2.50
C SER A 30 -9.27 -3.86 2.55
N ASP A 31 -10.01 -3.85 1.44
CA ASP A 31 -11.25 -3.07 1.32
C ASP A 31 -12.39 -3.61 2.20
N TYR A 32 -12.47 -4.93 2.34
CA TYR A 32 -13.45 -5.59 3.20
C TYR A 32 -13.40 -5.10 4.64
N ALA A 33 -12.20 -4.74 5.14
CA ALA A 33 -11.99 -4.30 6.50
C ALA A 33 -12.42 -2.85 6.74
N ALA A 34 -12.70 -2.09 5.67
CA ALA A 34 -13.24 -0.73 5.77
C ALA A 34 -14.75 -0.70 6.03
N MET A 35 -15.44 -1.83 5.86
CA MET A 35 -16.88 -1.90 6.04
C MET A 35 -17.27 -1.79 7.52
N PRO A 36 -18.37 -1.10 7.87
CA PRO A 36 -18.77 -0.89 9.27
C PRO A 36 -19.09 -2.19 10.02
N ASP A 37 -19.51 -3.23 9.31
CA ASP A 37 -19.88 -4.56 9.81
C ASP A 37 -18.68 -5.50 9.99
N TYR A 38 -17.49 -5.11 9.51
CA TYR A 38 -16.29 -5.92 9.71
C TYR A 38 -15.91 -5.93 11.20
N PRO A 39 -15.74 -7.11 11.83
CA PRO A 39 -15.53 -7.26 13.28
C PRO A 39 -14.08 -6.92 13.68
N MET A 40 -13.69 -5.66 13.48
CA MET A 40 -12.39 -5.12 13.89
C MET A 40 -12.45 -4.60 15.32
N LEU A 41 -11.44 -4.89 16.12
CA LEU A 41 -11.29 -4.30 17.44
C LEU A 41 -11.02 -2.79 17.31
N ASP A 42 -11.58 -1.98 18.20
CA ASP A 42 -11.41 -0.52 18.16
C ASP A 42 -9.94 -0.09 18.23
N LYS A 43 -9.10 -0.86 18.93
CA LYS A 43 -7.64 -0.64 18.98
C LYS A 43 -6.93 -0.83 17.64
N ASP A 44 -7.50 -1.63 16.74
CA ASP A 44 -6.90 -1.98 15.44
C ASP A 44 -7.36 -1.03 14.32
N ARG A 45 -8.50 -0.35 14.51
CA ARG A 45 -9.05 0.65 13.59
C ARG A 45 -8.07 1.79 13.24
N PRO A 46 -7.38 2.45 14.18
CA PRO A 46 -6.40 3.48 13.83
C PRO A 46 -5.21 2.92 13.04
N VAL A 47 -4.77 1.69 13.35
CA VAL A 47 -3.67 1.03 12.63
C VAL A 47 -4.07 0.72 11.19
N PHE A 48 -5.29 0.23 10.99
CA PHE A 48 -5.86 -0.01 9.66
C PHE A 48 -5.96 1.27 8.82
N MET A 49 -6.46 2.36 9.42
CA MET A 49 -6.58 3.66 8.76
C MET A 49 -5.20 4.19 8.36
N ALA A 50 -4.22 4.11 9.26
CA ALA A 50 -2.84 4.54 8.99
C ALA A 50 -2.20 3.73 7.86
N TYR A 51 -2.39 2.41 7.84
CA TYR A 51 -1.91 1.54 6.75
C TYR A 51 -2.49 1.97 5.39
N ARG A 52 -3.81 2.14 5.28
CA ARG A 52 -4.46 2.55 4.03
C ARG A 52 -4.10 3.97 3.62
N GLN A 53 -3.93 4.88 4.57
CA GLN A 53 -3.47 6.23 4.28
C GLN A 53 -2.04 6.20 3.73
N GLY A 54 -1.13 5.48 4.38
CA GLY A 54 0.24 5.33 3.91
C GLY A 54 0.35 4.75 2.49
N LEU A 55 -0.57 3.85 2.10
CA LEU A 55 -0.65 3.36 0.72
C LEU A 55 -1.07 4.47 -0.25
N ARG A 56 -2.04 5.30 0.12
CA ARG A 56 -2.53 6.39 -0.72
C ARG A 56 -1.49 7.49 -0.91
N ASP A 57 -0.67 7.72 0.10
CA ASP A 57 0.37 8.75 0.10
C ASP A 57 1.60 8.36 -0.75
N ILE A 58 1.72 7.10 -1.20
CA ILE A 58 2.87 6.61 -1.99
C ILE A 58 3.24 7.52 -3.18
N PRO A 59 2.32 7.97 -4.06
CA PRO A 59 2.66 8.84 -5.19
C PRO A 59 3.16 10.22 -4.78
N ASP A 60 2.86 10.66 -3.55
CA ASP A 60 3.20 11.98 -3.04
C ASP A 60 4.55 11.98 -2.29
N GLN A 61 5.18 10.81 -2.10
CA GLN A 61 6.48 10.68 -1.42
C GLN A 61 7.67 11.21 -2.24
N GLY A 62 7.47 11.59 -3.50
CA GLY A 62 8.48 12.20 -4.35
C GLY A 62 8.52 11.62 -5.77
N SER A 63 9.54 12.00 -6.54
CA SER A 63 9.69 11.58 -7.94
C SER A 63 10.50 10.28 -8.13
N ASP A 64 11.23 9.85 -7.10
CA ASP A 64 12.08 8.66 -7.15
C ASP A 64 11.28 7.39 -6.77
N PRO A 65 11.01 6.48 -7.72
CA PRO A 65 10.28 5.25 -7.45
C PRO A 65 11.02 4.25 -6.54
N ASP A 66 12.35 4.32 -6.46
CA ASP A 66 13.14 3.37 -5.65
C ASP A 66 13.10 3.75 -4.15
N ALA A 67 13.01 5.05 -3.87
CA ALA A 67 12.92 5.63 -2.53
C ALA A 67 11.56 5.48 -1.84
N VAL A 68 10.53 4.98 -2.53
CA VAL A 68 9.18 4.81 -1.96
C VAL A 68 9.20 3.91 -0.73
N VAL A 69 8.63 4.42 0.36
CA VAL A 69 8.40 3.73 1.62
C VAL A 69 7.01 3.10 1.59
N TRP A 70 6.96 1.78 1.78
CA TRP A 70 5.72 1.03 1.84
C TRP A 70 5.27 0.85 3.29
N PRO A 71 4.00 1.12 3.64
CA PRO A 71 3.52 0.86 4.99
C PRO A 71 3.48 -0.63 5.29
N HIS A 72 3.76 -1.00 6.55
CA HIS A 72 3.69 -2.38 7.01
C HIS A 72 2.23 -2.88 7.03
N LYS A 73 1.95 -4.02 6.39
CA LYS A 73 0.61 -4.64 6.42
C LYS A 73 0.32 -5.13 7.84
N PRO A 74 -0.76 -4.67 8.50
CA PRO A 74 -1.12 -5.16 9.83
C PRO A 74 -1.45 -6.65 9.83
N GLU A 75 -0.98 -7.38 10.85
CA GLU A 75 -1.14 -8.85 10.94
C GLU A 75 -2.60 -9.32 11.04
N PHE A 76 -3.49 -8.46 11.56
CA PHE A 76 -4.92 -8.77 11.65
C PHE A 76 -5.63 -8.69 10.28
N LEU A 77 -5.02 -8.10 9.26
CA LEU A 77 -5.53 -8.13 7.89
C LEU A 77 -5.09 -9.44 7.23
N LYS A 78 -6.05 -10.31 6.94
CA LYS A 78 -5.84 -11.49 6.11
C LYS A 78 -5.55 -11.05 4.67
#